data_AF-A0AAU4G3S3-F1
#
_entry.id   AF-A0AAU4G3S3-F1
#
_cell.length_a   1.000
_cell.length_b   1.000
_cell.length_c   1.000
_cell.angle_alpha   90.00
_cell.angle_beta   90.00
_cell.angle_gamma   90.00
#
_symmetry.space_group_name_H-M   'P 1'
#
loop_
_entity.id
_entity.type
_entity.pdbx_description
1 polymer ?
#
loop_
_entity_poly.entity_id
_entity_poly.type
_entity_poly.pdbx_seq_one_letter_code
_entity_poly.pdbx_strand_id
1 'polypeptide(L)'
;MRSPRKAALLAATAVSLSVVASPAQAATLAHPFPAHVTYKTGVLPSASADSRDAAVKKQYDSWKKAYLRQACGGYLVYATDDAPNKGTVSEAQGYGMNIVPLMAGYDADAKAEFDGFWKVVQDHRDGQGMMQWKIDGKSCKYADGGTPDSATDGDLDVGYGLVLADKQWGGYTAAAKDWLAKLYAADIAPDGHLKCEDDGPDTDTRPSDFMLDHLRAFAKYDTAHDWAKVLTRTEAVITEFSAKYSPDANLLSDFVVNADKTSPKPAPPDYMENQPDNIVGYNSVRVPWHMGTDALVYGGAVATNVAKKESASYKSHAGGDPAKIYPHTKLDGTPTQTDDQSEVANDPVGVAAMAAGDQAWTDALWNYLAKNPYGDTYYGETVKMLVYVVMSGNYWTP
;
A
#
# COMPACT_ATOMS: atom_id res chain seq x y z
N MET A 1 80.12 39.94 -27.84
CA MET A 1 80.02 38.94 -26.76
C MET A 1 78.84 39.32 -25.88
N ARG A 2 77.74 38.56 -25.94
CA ARG A 2 76.57 38.70 -25.06
C ARG A 2 76.27 37.32 -24.47
N SER A 3 76.18 37.26 -23.14
CA SER A 3 76.01 36.05 -22.33
C SER A 3 74.57 35.49 -22.41
N PRO A 4 74.34 34.17 -22.41
CA PRO A 4 72.99 33.61 -22.40
C PRO A 4 72.43 33.51 -20.98
N ARG A 5 71.15 33.85 -20.82
CA ARG A 5 70.36 33.67 -19.59
C ARG A 5 70.02 32.18 -19.41
N LYS A 6 70.29 31.62 -18.23
CA LYS A 6 69.84 30.28 -17.81
C LYS A 6 68.37 30.35 -17.37
N ALA A 7 67.51 29.53 -17.97
CA ALA A 7 66.16 29.27 -17.49
C ALA A 7 66.20 28.13 -16.45
N ALA A 8 65.62 28.34 -15.28
CA ALA A 8 65.44 27.32 -14.26
C ALA A 8 64.12 26.56 -14.51
N LEU A 9 64.20 25.25 -14.70
CA LEU A 9 63.05 24.35 -14.69
C LEU A 9 62.65 24.09 -13.23
N LEU A 10 61.44 24.47 -12.82
CA LEU A 10 60.79 23.90 -11.64
C LEU A 10 60.13 22.58 -12.04
N ALA A 11 60.57 21.48 -11.42
CA ALA A 11 59.88 20.19 -11.50
C ALA A 11 58.75 20.17 -10.45
N ALA A 12 57.49 20.10 -10.92
CA ALA A 12 56.34 19.85 -10.06
C ALA A 12 56.16 18.34 -9.92
N THR A 13 56.46 17.80 -8.73
CA THR A 13 56.11 16.42 -8.35
C THR A 13 54.61 16.33 -8.08
N ALA A 14 53.88 15.66 -8.98
CA ALA A 14 52.49 15.27 -8.74
C ALA A 14 52.47 14.06 -7.80
N VAL A 15 51.92 14.23 -6.60
CA VAL A 15 51.62 13.12 -5.68
C VAL A 15 50.25 12.58 -6.08
N SER A 16 50.23 11.40 -6.71
CA SER A 16 49.01 10.67 -6.99
C SER A 16 48.52 9.99 -5.70
N LEU A 17 47.48 10.53 -5.07
CA LEU A 17 46.74 9.80 -4.03
C LEU A 17 45.88 8.72 -4.71
N SER A 18 46.31 7.47 -4.57
CA SER A 18 45.50 6.30 -4.91
C SER A 18 44.42 6.11 -3.84
N VAL A 19 43.20 6.55 -4.11
CA VAL A 19 42.03 6.20 -3.28
C VAL A 19 41.71 4.75 -3.55
N VAL A 20 42.07 3.86 -2.61
CA VAL A 20 41.62 2.46 -2.64
C VAL A 20 40.15 2.48 -2.22
N ALA A 21 39.25 2.40 -3.19
CA ALA A 21 37.84 2.18 -2.92
C ALA A 21 37.68 0.76 -2.34
N SER A 22 37.33 0.65 -1.06
CA SER A 22 36.85 -0.60 -0.50
C SER A 22 35.64 -1.06 -1.31
N PRO A 23 35.54 -2.34 -1.72
CA PRO A 23 34.33 -2.82 -2.37
C PRO A 23 33.18 -2.63 -1.37
N ALA A 24 32.17 -1.86 -1.77
CA ALA A 24 30.92 -1.80 -1.03
C ALA A 24 30.43 -3.25 -0.88
N GLN A 25 30.29 -3.71 0.36
CA GLN A 25 29.70 -5.01 0.66
C GLN A 25 28.29 -4.95 0.05
N ALA A 26 28.03 -5.71 -1.02
CA ALA A 26 26.69 -5.80 -1.56
C ALA A 26 25.78 -6.29 -0.43
N ALA A 27 24.78 -5.48 -0.07
CA ALA A 27 23.83 -5.85 0.97
C ALA A 27 23.19 -7.19 0.58
N THR A 28 23.38 -8.22 1.40
CA THR A 28 22.76 -9.53 1.19
C THR A 28 21.25 -9.38 1.37
N LEU A 29 20.47 -9.71 0.33
CA LEU A 29 19.01 -9.71 0.39
C LEU A 29 18.52 -10.74 1.42
N ALA A 30 17.71 -10.30 2.39
CA ALA A 30 17.19 -11.19 3.42
C ALA A 30 15.95 -12.00 2.98
N HIS A 31 15.04 -11.39 2.22
CA HIS A 31 13.82 -12.01 1.73
C HIS A 31 13.68 -11.83 0.21
N PRO A 32 14.52 -12.50 -0.60
CA PRO A 32 14.44 -12.37 -2.06
C PRO A 32 13.14 -12.98 -2.59
N PHE A 33 12.54 -12.35 -3.60
CA PHE A 33 11.44 -12.93 -4.37
C PHE A 33 11.92 -14.14 -5.20
N PRO A 34 11.15 -15.25 -5.28
CA PRO A 34 9.86 -15.48 -4.62
C PRO A 34 10.02 -15.97 -3.18
N ALA A 35 9.13 -15.54 -2.28
CA ALA A 35 9.20 -15.84 -0.85
C ALA A 35 8.52 -17.16 -0.45
N HIS A 36 7.53 -17.63 -1.22
CA HIS A 36 6.77 -18.87 -0.99
C HIS A 36 6.32 -19.05 0.48
N VAL A 37 5.72 -18.01 1.03
CA VAL A 37 5.23 -17.97 2.41
C VAL A 37 4.12 -19.01 2.60
N THR A 38 4.24 -19.77 3.68
CA THR A 38 3.14 -20.60 4.16
C THR A 38 2.23 -19.75 5.04
N TYR A 39 1.06 -19.40 4.53
CA TYR A 39 0.05 -18.68 5.30
C TYR A 39 -0.55 -19.53 6.41
N LYS A 40 -1.03 -18.87 7.47
CA LYS A 40 -1.57 -19.52 8.66
C LYS A 40 -2.93 -20.15 8.44
N THR A 41 -3.70 -19.63 7.49
CA THR A 41 -5.04 -20.09 7.15
C THR A 41 -5.28 -19.96 5.65
N GLY A 42 -6.45 -20.42 5.22
CA GLY A 42 -6.92 -20.23 3.86
C GLY A 42 -6.31 -21.19 2.86
N VAL A 43 -6.41 -20.83 1.59
CA VAL A 43 -5.90 -21.57 0.43
C VAL A 43 -5.07 -20.66 -0.46
N LEU A 44 -4.19 -21.25 -1.26
CA LEU A 44 -3.57 -20.56 -2.40
C LEU A 44 -4.32 -20.95 -3.69
N PRO A 45 -4.25 -20.14 -4.76
CA PRO A 45 -4.70 -20.57 -6.08
C PRO A 45 -4.07 -21.91 -6.47
N SER A 46 -4.87 -22.79 -7.09
CA SER A 46 -4.46 -24.15 -7.48
C SER A 46 -3.34 -24.18 -8.53
N ALA A 47 -3.06 -23.04 -9.18
CA ALA A 47 -1.90 -22.90 -10.07
C ALA A 47 -0.60 -23.27 -9.34
N SER A 48 0.35 -23.87 -10.07
CA SER A 48 1.65 -24.23 -9.50
C SER A 48 2.41 -23.00 -9.00
N ALA A 49 3.29 -23.17 -8.00
CA ALA A 49 4.12 -22.08 -7.47
C ALA A 49 4.84 -21.32 -8.61
N ASP A 50 5.49 -22.03 -9.54
CA ASP A 50 6.14 -21.43 -10.71
C ASP A 50 5.18 -20.60 -11.58
N SER A 51 3.94 -21.06 -11.77
CA SER A 51 2.94 -20.32 -12.55
C SER A 51 2.47 -19.06 -11.82
N ARG A 52 2.35 -19.14 -10.48
CA ARG A 52 2.01 -17.98 -9.66
C ARG A 52 3.14 -16.96 -9.65
N ASP A 53 4.38 -17.38 -9.50
CA ASP A 53 5.55 -16.51 -9.55
C ASP A 53 5.70 -15.85 -10.93
N ALA A 54 5.48 -16.60 -12.01
CA ALA A 54 5.51 -16.06 -13.37
C ALA A 54 4.42 -15.00 -13.60
N ALA A 55 3.22 -15.18 -13.03
CA ALA A 55 2.15 -14.19 -13.10
C ALA A 55 2.53 -12.90 -12.36
N VAL A 56 3.09 -13.00 -11.16
CA VAL A 56 3.57 -11.85 -10.38
C VAL A 56 4.67 -11.10 -11.13
N LYS A 57 5.69 -11.81 -11.64
CA LYS A 57 6.80 -11.20 -12.41
C LYS A 57 6.28 -10.45 -13.64
N LYS A 58 5.36 -11.07 -14.38
CA LYS A 58 4.73 -10.46 -15.55
C LYS A 58 3.97 -9.18 -15.17
N GLN A 59 3.18 -9.21 -14.10
CA GLN A 59 2.44 -8.04 -13.64
C GLN A 59 3.40 -6.94 -13.17
N TYR A 60 4.43 -7.29 -12.41
CA TYR A 60 5.42 -6.36 -11.91
C TYR A 60 6.15 -5.65 -13.05
N ASP A 61 6.62 -6.38 -14.06
CA ASP A 61 7.32 -5.79 -15.21
C ASP A 61 6.41 -4.82 -15.98
N SER A 62 5.12 -5.15 -16.09
CA SER A 62 4.11 -4.29 -16.71
C SER A 62 3.85 -3.03 -15.88
N TRP A 63 3.57 -3.20 -14.59
CA TRP A 63 3.33 -2.13 -13.63
C TRP A 63 4.52 -1.17 -13.55
N LYS A 64 5.73 -1.70 -13.35
CA LYS A 64 6.97 -0.93 -13.25
C LYS A 64 7.18 -0.09 -14.51
N LYS A 65 7.02 -0.68 -15.69
CA LYS A 65 7.17 0.03 -16.96
C LYS A 65 6.16 1.17 -17.13
N ALA A 66 4.93 0.98 -16.67
CA ALA A 66 3.86 1.96 -16.83
C ALA A 66 3.92 3.09 -15.80
N TYR A 67 4.24 2.77 -14.55
CA TYR A 67 4.01 3.67 -13.42
C TYR A 67 5.27 4.10 -12.68
N LEU A 68 6.35 3.31 -12.67
CA LEU A 68 7.59 3.76 -12.04
C LEU A 68 8.24 4.87 -12.89
N ARG A 69 8.45 6.04 -12.27
CA ARG A 69 9.00 7.20 -12.97
C ARG A 69 10.09 7.87 -12.15
N GLN A 70 11.23 8.14 -12.79
CA GLN A 70 12.23 9.04 -12.21
C GLN A 70 11.77 10.49 -12.34
N ALA A 71 11.56 11.17 -11.21
CA ALA A 71 11.15 12.57 -11.13
C ALA A 71 11.45 13.12 -9.73
N CYS A 72 11.46 14.45 -9.59
CA CYS A 72 11.62 15.10 -8.29
C CYS A 72 12.85 14.67 -7.49
N GLY A 73 13.95 14.35 -8.20
CA GLY A 73 15.20 13.92 -7.60
C GLY A 73 15.22 12.48 -7.09
N GLY A 74 14.14 11.71 -7.26
CA GLY A 74 14.02 10.31 -6.86
C GLY A 74 13.11 9.53 -7.82
N TYR A 75 12.31 8.63 -7.26
CA TYR A 75 11.30 7.86 -8.00
C TYR A 75 9.89 8.17 -7.48
N LEU A 76 8.93 8.11 -8.39
CA LEU A 76 7.49 8.26 -8.14
C LEU A 76 6.75 7.04 -8.70
N VAL A 77 5.62 6.71 -8.10
CA VAL A 77 4.58 5.95 -8.78
C VAL A 77 3.65 6.95 -9.46
N TYR A 78 3.51 6.85 -10.78
CA TYR A 78 2.65 7.75 -11.53
C TYR A 78 1.17 7.44 -11.23
N ALA A 79 0.55 8.29 -10.41
CA ALA A 79 -0.89 8.29 -10.13
C ALA A 79 -1.64 8.91 -11.33
N THR A 80 -1.99 8.07 -12.30
CA THR A 80 -2.68 8.48 -13.53
C THR A 80 -4.02 9.13 -13.20
N ASP A 81 -4.26 10.30 -13.77
CA ASP A 81 -5.43 11.18 -13.56
C ASP A 81 -5.59 11.77 -12.15
N ASP A 82 -4.93 11.20 -11.14
CA ASP A 82 -5.02 11.68 -9.76
C ASP A 82 -3.96 12.73 -9.41
N ALA A 83 -2.87 12.81 -10.16
CA ALA A 83 -1.83 13.82 -9.97
C ALA A 83 -1.37 14.48 -11.29
N PRO A 84 -1.19 15.82 -11.31
CA PRO A 84 -0.86 16.54 -12.54
C PRO A 84 0.56 16.23 -13.02
N ASN A 85 0.75 16.37 -14.34
CA ASN A 85 2.06 16.25 -15.00
C ASN A 85 2.81 14.94 -14.69
N LYS A 86 2.03 13.85 -14.62
CA LYS A 86 2.50 12.52 -14.23
C LYS A 86 3.11 12.47 -12.83
N GLY A 87 2.43 13.14 -11.90
CA GLY A 87 2.78 13.20 -10.49
C GLY A 87 2.43 11.93 -9.72
N THR A 88 2.46 12.02 -8.40
CA THR A 88 2.04 10.95 -7.49
C THR A 88 1.04 11.48 -6.49
N VAL A 89 0.25 10.58 -5.92
CA VAL A 89 -0.35 10.76 -4.60
C VAL A 89 0.43 9.96 -3.55
N SER A 90 0.27 10.26 -2.26
CA SER A 90 0.95 9.52 -1.17
C SER A 90 0.55 8.05 -1.16
N GLU A 91 -0.71 7.72 -1.45
CA GLU A 91 -1.21 6.34 -1.64
C GLU A 91 -0.37 5.57 -2.66
N ALA A 92 -0.31 6.06 -3.91
CA ALA A 92 0.47 5.45 -4.98
C ALA A 92 1.95 5.31 -4.61
N GLN A 93 2.52 6.32 -3.94
CA GLN A 93 3.91 6.28 -3.49
C GLN A 93 4.14 5.18 -2.44
N GLY A 94 3.24 5.08 -1.46
CA GLY A 94 3.23 4.04 -0.43
C GLY A 94 3.13 2.64 -1.04
N TYR A 95 2.23 2.44 -2.00
CA TYR A 95 2.14 1.18 -2.76
C TYR A 95 3.47 0.81 -3.42
N GLY A 96 4.15 1.75 -4.07
CA GLY A 96 5.48 1.52 -4.63
C GLY A 96 6.50 1.10 -3.57
N MET A 97 6.47 1.74 -2.41
CA MET A 97 7.34 1.42 -1.27
C MET A 97 7.05 0.05 -0.65
N ASN A 98 5.88 -0.54 -0.86
CA ASN A 98 5.59 -1.92 -0.48
C ASN A 98 5.97 -2.92 -1.58
N ILE A 99 5.60 -2.64 -2.83
CA ILE A 99 5.83 -3.54 -3.96
C ILE A 99 7.33 -3.80 -4.16
N VAL A 100 8.15 -2.75 -4.16
CA VAL A 100 9.57 -2.86 -4.51
C VAL A 100 10.39 -3.74 -3.55
N PRO A 101 10.32 -3.61 -2.21
CA PRO A 101 11.03 -4.53 -1.33
C PRO A 101 10.51 -5.97 -1.43
N LEU A 102 9.22 -6.18 -1.71
CA LEU A 102 8.65 -7.52 -1.92
C LEU A 102 9.13 -8.17 -3.23
N MET A 103 9.54 -7.38 -4.22
CA MET A 103 10.06 -7.84 -5.51
C MET A 103 11.59 -7.88 -5.59
N ALA A 104 12.27 -7.42 -4.56
CA ALA A 104 13.72 -7.46 -4.47
C ALA A 104 14.25 -8.90 -4.62
N GLY A 105 15.30 -9.07 -5.42
CA GLY A 105 15.84 -10.39 -5.78
C GLY A 105 15.36 -10.91 -7.13
N TYR A 106 14.13 -10.58 -7.53
CA TYR A 106 13.75 -10.58 -8.95
C TYR A 106 14.23 -9.30 -9.63
N ASP A 107 13.92 -8.17 -9.03
CA ASP A 107 14.40 -6.87 -9.49
C ASP A 107 15.76 -6.52 -8.85
N ALA A 108 16.76 -6.31 -9.70
CA ALA A 108 18.11 -5.95 -9.28
C ALA A 108 18.21 -4.47 -8.87
N ASP A 109 17.31 -3.62 -9.38
CA ASP A 109 17.31 -2.18 -9.11
C ASP A 109 16.45 -1.81 -7.89
N ALA A 110 15.76 -2.79 -7.28
CA ALA A 110 14.78 -2.59 -6.23
C ALA A 110 15.27 -1.71 -5.08
N LYS A 111 16.52 -1.90 -4.62
CA LYS A 111 17.04 -1.07 -3.52
C LYS A 111 17.22 0.40 -3.96
N ALA A 112 17.74 0.64 -5.16
CA ALA A 112 17.96 1.99 -5.67
C ALA A 112 16.62 2.70 -5.93
N GLU A 113 15.61 1.95 -6.37
CA GLU A 113 14.25 2.45 -6.56
C GLU A 113 13.58 2.81 -5.23
N PHE A 114 13.69 1.94 -4.23
CA PHE A 114 13.21 2.21 -2.89
C PHE A 114 13.90 3.44 -2.26
N ASP A 115 15.23 3.55 -2.41
CA ASP A 115 15.99 4.72 -1.95
C ASP A 115 15.48 6.02 -2.61
N GLY A 116 15.14 5.96 -3.90
CA GLY A 116 14.58 7.12 -4.60
C GLY A 116 13.13 7.41 -4.25
N PHE A 117 12.30 6.39 -3.95
CA PHE A 117 10.95 6.61 -3.41
C PHE A 117 11.03 7.31 -2.06
N TRP A 118 11.87 6.81 -1.16
CA TRP A 118 12.06 7.38 0.15
C TRP A 118 12.59 8.82 0.08
N LYS A 119 13.51 9.11 -0.84
CA LYS A 119 13.98 10.47 -1.08
C LYS A 119 12.83 11.43 -1.42
N VAL A 120 11.90 11.04 -2.29
CA VAL A 120 10.75 11.89 -2.60
C VAL A 120 9.91 12.13 -1.36
N VAL A 121 9.60 11.09 -0.58
CA VAL A 121 8.84 11.22 0.67
C VAL A 121 9.52 12.22 1.61
N GLN A 122 10.85 12.12 1.78
CA GLN A 122 11.60 13.05 2.63
C GLN A 122 11.55 14.50 2.14
N ASP A 123 11.61 14.72 0.82
CA ASP A 123 11.65 16.05 0.23
C ASP A 123 10.26 16.72 0.19
N HIS A 124 9.17 15.97 0.38
CA HIS A 124 7.79 16.45 0.26
C HIS A 124 6.96 16.14 1.51
N ARG A 125 7.49 16.48 2.69
CA ARG A 125 6.73 16.40 3.93
C ARG A 125 5.88 17.65 4.19
N ASP A 126 4.73 17.47 4.81
CA ASP A 126 3.88 18.56 5.31
C ASP A 126 4.41 19.12 6.65
N GLY A 127 3.58 19.93 7.32
CA GLY A 127 3.89 20.54 8.61
C GLY A 127 3.91 19.57 9.79
N GLN A 128 3.25 18.41 9.69
CA GLN A 128 3.22 17.35 10.70
C GLN A 128 4.31 16.30 10.46
N GLY A 129 4.93 16.35 9.27
CA GLY A 129 6.05 15.53 8.86
C GLY A 129 5.64 14.22 8.19
N MET A 130 4.36 14.11 7.79
CA MET A 130 3.80 13.09 6.90
C MET A 130 4.00 13.49 5.43
N MET A 131 3.68 12.60 4.48
CA MET A 131 3.89 12.88 3.06
C MET A 131 2.73 13.71 2.53
N GLN A 132 3.06 14.86 1.94
CA GLN A 132 2.10 15.67 1.19
C GLN A 132 1.32 14.81 0.19
N TRP A 133 -0.01 14.76 0.31
CA TRP A 133 -0.81 13.71 -0.33
C TRP A 133 -0.78 13.76 -1.86
N LYS A 134 -0.43 14.90 -2.48
CA LYS A 134 -0.47 15.07 -3.95
C LYS A 134 0.63 15.96 -4.48
N ILE A 135 1.48 15.40 -5.34
CA ILE A 135 2.68 16.06 -5.88
C ILE A 135 2.62 16.17 -7.40
N ASP A 136 2.88 17.35 -7.94
CA ASP A 136 3.01 17.57 -9.39
C ASP A 136 4.34 16.99 -9.92
N GLY A 137 4.25 16.10 -10.92
CA GLY A 137 5.40 15.37 -11.44
C GLY A 137 6.38 16.18 -12.31
N LYS A 138 6.14 17.48 -12.53
CA LYS A 138 7.03 18.38 -13.27
C LYS A 138 7.59 19.48 -12.38
N SER A 139 6.73 20.13 -11.60
CA SER A 139 7.16 21.21 -10.70
C SER A 139 7.67 20.71 -9.36
N CYS A 140 7.33 19.47 -8.98
CA CYS A 140 7.70 18.85 -7.70
C CYS A 140 7.24 19.70 -6.52
N LYS A 141 5.99 20.16 -6.62
CA LYS A 141 5.31 20.93 -5.59
C LYS A 141 4.02 20.22 -5.22
N TYR A 142 3.54 20.50 -4.01
CA TYR A 142 2.17 20.20 -3.63
C TYR A 142 1.20 20.71 -4.69
N ALA A 143 0.26 19.84 -5.05
CA ALA A 143 -0.56 19.99 -6.24
C ALA A 143 -2.07 19.91 -5.95
N ASP A 144 -2.43 20.23 -4.72
CA ASP A 144 -3.81 20.51 -4.32
C ASP A 144 -3.92 21.92 -3.70
N GLY A 145 -5.14 22.32 -3.34
CA GLY A 145 -5.43 23.60 -2.69
C GLY A 145 -5.08 23.61 -1.20
N GLY A 146 -4.96 24.80 -0.62
CA GLY A 146 -4.83 24.95 0.83
C GLY A 146 -3.40 24.74 1.39
N THR A 147 -3.35 24.41 2.68
CA THR A 147 -2.11 24.04 3.36
C THR A 147 -1.81 22.58 3.04
N PRO A 148 -0.58 22.20 2.70
CA PRO A 148 -0.26 20.81 2.45
C PRO A 148 -0.53 19.94 3.68
N ASP A 149 -1.24 18.84 3.44
CA ASP A 149 -1.74 17.80 4.33
C ASP A 149 -1.38 16.42 3.75
N SER A 150 -1.64 15.36 4.53
CA SER A 150 -1.36 13.97 4.17
C SER A 150 -2.63 13.12 4.02
N ALA A 151 -2.45 11.85 3.68
CA ALA A 151 -3.54 10.87 3.67
C ALA A 151 -3.06 9.60 4.37
N THR A 152 -3.84 9.15 5.36
CA THR A 152 -3.38 8.16 6.34
C THR A 152 -3.05 6.80 5.72
N ASP A 153 -3.72 6.38 4.66
CA ASP A 153 -3.36 5.16 3.92
C ASP A 153 -1.97 5.26 3.27
N GLY A 154 -1.66 6.38 2.63
CA GLY A 154 -0.33 6.65 2.10
C GLY A 154 0.75 6.61 3.18
N ASP A 155 0.48 7.20 4.34
CA ASP A 155 1.44 7.25 5.44
C ASP A 155 1.62 5.90 6.15
N LEU A 156 0.55 5.10 6.27
CA LEU A 156 0.60 3.70 6.70
C LEU A 156 1.48 2.86 5.77
N ASP A 157 1.27 2.97 4.46
CA ASP A 157 2.04 2.21 3.47
C ASP A 157 3.51 2.64 3.40
N VAL A 158 3.82 3.93 3.51
CA VAL A 158 5.21 4.40 3.64
C VAL A 158 5.86 3.82 4.90
N GLY A 159 5.14 3.82 6.03
CA GLY A 159 5.63 3.25 7.28
C GLY A 159 5.93 1.76 7.16
N TYR A 160 5.03 1.00 6.54
CA TYR A 160 5.22 -0.43 6.30
C TYR A 160 6.35 -0.71 5.30
N GLY A 161 6.43 0.05 4.22
CA GLY A 161 7.51 -0.02 3.24
C GLY A 161 8.89 0.20 3.86
N LEU A 162 9.03 1.16 4.78
CA LEU A 162 10.29 1.38 5.53
C LEU A 162 10.65 0.19 6.43
N VAL A 163 9.65 -0.44 7.05
CA VAL A 163 9.85 -1.63 7.88
C VAL A 163 10.25 -2.83 7.00
N LEU A 164 9.59 -3.03 5.85
CA LEU A 164 9.96 -4.04 4.85
C LEU A 164 11.41 -3.82 4.38
N ALA A 165 11.77 -2.59 4.02
CA ALA A 165 13.11 -2.25 3.57
C ALA A 165 14.18 -2.52 4.63
N ASP A 166 13.90 -2.22 5.91
CA ASP A 166 14.81 -2.54 7.00
C ASP A 166 15.00 -4.05 7.17
N LYS A 167 13.95 -4.86 7.00
CA LYS A 167 14.08 -6.32 7.01
C LYS A 167 14.78 -6.86 5.78
N GLN A 168 14.59 -6.24 4.63
CA GLN A 168 15.15 -6.71 3.36
C GLN A 168 16.65 -6.40 3.22
N TRP A 169 17.05 -5.19 3.60
CA TRP A 169 18.39 -4.65 3.33
C TRP A 169 19.11 -4.13 4.58
N GLY A 170 18.39 -3.89 5.68
CA GLY A 170 18.90 -3.16 6.84
C GLY A 170 19.12 -1.66 6.56
N GLY A 171 19.40 -0.90 7.63
CA GLY A 171 19.79 0.51 7.52
C GLY A 171 18.62 1.50 7.44
N TYR A 172 17.37 1.02 7.48
CA TYR A 172 16.18 1.88 7.50
C TYR A 172 15.57 2.00 8.90
N THR A 173 16.12 1.32 9.93
CA THR A 173 15.57 1.35 11.30
C THR A 173 15.29 2.75 11.83
N ALA A 174 16.24 3.68 11.68
CA ALA A 174 16.05 5.05 12.15
C ALA A 174 14.94 5.78 11.38
N ALA A 175 14.86 5.59 10.06
CA ALA A 175 13.84 6.18 9.21
C ALA A 175 12.44 5.60 9.54
N ALA A 176 12.33 4.28 9.66
CA ALA A 176 11.09 3.60 10.03
C ALA A 176 10.58 4.06 11.40
N LYS A 177 11.46 4.11 12.40
CA LYS A 177 11.09 4.57 13.76
C LYS A 177 10.69 6.04 13.80
N ASP A 178 11.39 6.90 13.07
CA ASP A 178 11.05 8.32 12.97
C ASP A 178 9.70 8.54 12.28
N TRP A 179 9.45 7.80 11.21
CA TRP A 179 8.19 7.84 10.48
C TRP A 179 7.02 7.38 11.35
N LEU A 180 7.12 6.18 11.94
CA LEU A 180 6.07 5.62 12.79
C LEU A 180 5.76 6.50 14.00
N ALA A 181 6.76 7.16 14.60
CA ALA A 181 6.53 8.10 15.69
C ALA A 181 5.70 9.31 15.27
N LYS A 182 5.92 9.84 14.05
CA LYS A 182 5.15 10.98 13.53
C LYS A 182 3.76 10.55 13.07
N LEU A 183 3.66 9.42 12.36
CA LEU A 183 2.38 8.82 11.98
C LEU A 183 1.50 8.59 13.21
N TYR A 184 2.06 8.02 14.29
CA TYR A 184 1.33 7.82 15.53
C TYR A 184 0.83 9.15 16.15
N ALA A 185 1.56 10.25 15.94
CA ALA A 185 1.20 11.55 16.51
C ALA A 185 0.20 12.34 15.66
N ALA A 186 0.22 12.16 14.33
CA ALA A 186 -0.54 12.96 13.38
C ALA A 186 -1.86 12.29 12.96
N ASP A 187 -1.82 10.96 12.76
CA ASP A 187 -2.89 10.21 12.09
C ASP A 187 -3.70 9.34 13.04
N ILE A 188 -3.30 9.26 14.31
CA ILE A 188 -3.99 8.47 15.33
C ILE A 188 -4.75 9.40 16.26
N ALA A 189 -6.07 9.27 16.28
CA ALA A 189 -6.93 10.03 17.16
C ALA A 189 -6.72 9.65 18.65
N PRO A 190 -7.12 10.49 19.62
CA PRO A 190 -6.86 10.26 21.04
C PRO A 190 -7.39 8.93 21.61
N ASP A 191 -8.51 8.40 21.11
CA ASP A 191 -9.06 7.09 21.51
C ASP A 191 -8.38 5.90 20.80
N GLY A 192 -7.57 6.17 19.77
CA GLY A 192 -6.76 5.20 19.04
C GLY A 192 -7.28 4.83 17.65
N HIS A 193 -8.38 5.40 17.14
CA HIS A 193 -8.75 5.13 15.75
C HIS A 193 -7.81 5.84 14.77
N LEU A 194 -7.73 5.32 13.55
CA LEU A 194 -7.04 5.94 12.42
C LEU A 194 -7.89 7.09 11.90
N LYS A 195 -7.33 8.30 11.79
CA LYS A 195 -7.95 9.41 11.07
C LYS A 195 -7.92 9.12 9.56
N CYS A 196 -8.67 9.90 8.78
CA CYS A 196 -8.61 9.84 7.32
C CYS A 196 -7.37 10.58 6.76
N GLU A 197 -6.96 11.64 7.43
CA GLU A 197 -5.84 12.51 7.08
C GLU A 197 -5.26 13.16 8.35
N ASP A 198 -4.02 13.67 8.27
CA ASP A 198 -3.29 14.21 9.41
C ASP A 198 -3.92 15.49 10.00
N ASP A 199 -4.63 16.29 9.20
CA ASP A 199 -5.31 17.52 9.63
C ASP A 199 -6.84 17.38 9.76
N GLY A 200 -7.34 16.16 9.54
CA GLY A 200 -8.75 15.79 9.59
C GLY A 200 -9.35 15.74 11.00
N PRO A 201 -10.68 15.59 11.11
CA PRO A 201 -11.37 15.50 12.39
C PRO A 201 -11.00 14.22 13.16
N ASP A 202 -10.83 14.34 14.48
CA ASP A 202 -10.62 13.20 15.41
C ASP A 202 -11.91 12.37 15.64
N THR A 203 -12.83 12.31 14.69
CA THR A 203 -14.09 11.57 14.80
C THR A 203 -14.37 10.63 13.64
N ASP A 204 -13.55 10.70 12.60
CA ASP A 204 -13.85 10.08 11.31
C ASP A 204 -12.71 9.14 10.91
N THR A 205 -13.03 8.14 10.11
CA THR A 205 -12.07 7.15 9.65
C THR A 205 -12.49 6.59 8.30
N ARG A 206 -11.51 6.08 7.55
CA ARG A 206 -11.68 5.50 6.21
C ARG A 206 -11.37 4.01 6.27
N PRO A 207 -12.35 3.09 6.09
CA PRO A 207 -12.11 1.66 6.27
C PRO A 207 -11.07 1.01 5.36
N SER A 208 -10.75 1.59 4.19
CA SER A 208 -9.62 1.13 3.39
C SER A 208 -8.28 1.23 4.13
N ASP A 209 -8.19 2.09 5.14
CA ASP A 209 -6.98 2.33 5.93
C ASP A 209 -6.83 1.29 7.04
N PHE A 210 -7.80 0.37 7.20
CA PHE A 210 -7.79 -0.69 8.21
C PHE A 210 -6.82 -1.82 7.83
N MET A 211 -5.56 -1.47 7.60
CA MET A 211 -4.44 -2.34 7.28
C MET A 211 -3.97 -3.09 8.54
N LEU A 212 -4.81 -3.99 9.06
CA LEU A 212 -4.58 -4.65 10.36
C LEU A 212 -3.25 -5.40 10.43
N ASP A 213 -2.79 -5.97 9.30
CA ASP A 213 -1.49 -6.60 9.19
C ASP A 213 -0.33 -5.60 9.38
N HIS A 214 -0.47 -4.39 8.83
CA HIS A 214 0.50 -3.30 9.04
C HIS A 214 0.53 -2.89 10.50
N LEU A 215 -0.64 -2.69 11.13
CA LEU A 215 -0.73 -2.32 12.55
C LEU A 215 -0.08 -3.39 13.46
N ARG A 216 -0.24 -4.68 13.14
CA ARG A 216 0.44 -5.77 13.86
C ARG A 216 1.95 -5.74 13.65
N ALA A 217 2.42 -5.45 12.44
CA ALA A 217 3.84 -5.26 12.17
C ALA A 217 4.41 -4.05 12.92
N PHE A 218 3.67 -2.93 12.99
CA PHE A 218 4.06 -1.75 13.75
C PHE A 218 4.11 -2.03 15.25
N ALA A 219 3.14 -2.75 15.82
CA ALA A 219 3.18 -3.14 17.24
C ALA A 219 4.40 -3.99 17.60
N LYS A 220 4.86 -4.83 16.66
CA LYS A 220 6.06 -5.67 16.83
C LYS A 220 7.35 -4.87 16.62
N TYR A 221 7.37 -3.97 15.65
CA TYR A 221 8.56 -3.22 15.25
C TYR A 221 8.78 -1.99 16.14
N ASP A 222 7.71 -1.26 16.44
CA ASP A 222 7.67 -0.04 17.20
C ASP A 222 7.08 -0.13 18.60
N THR A 223 7.87 -0.69 19.53
CA THR A 223 7.49 -0.85 20.94
C THR A 223 7.48 0.46 21.74
N ALA A 224 7.76 1.62 21.13
CA ALA A 224 7.73 2.91 21.81
C ALA A 224 6.33 3.56 21.81
N HIS A 225 5.45 3.15 20.90
CA HIS A 225 4.09 3.64 20.76
C HIS A 225 3.09 2.49 20.85
N ASP A 226 1.87 2.78 21.32
CA ASP A 226 0.86 1.75 21.61
C ASP A 226 0.05 1.41 20.35
N TRP A 227 0.70 0.82 19.36
CA TRP A 227 0.03 0.32 18.14
C TRP A 227 -0.97 -0.80 18.44
N ALA A 228 -0.84 -1.49 19.57
CA ALA A 228 -1.81 -2.49 20.01
C ALA A 228 -3.16 -1.84 20.38
N LYS A 229 -3.14 -0.64 20.98
CA LYS A 229 -4.34 0.18 21.17
C LYS A 229 -4.99 0.53 19.83
N VAL A 230 -4.21 0.97 18.85
CA VAL A 230 -4.72 1.33 17.51
C VAL A 230 -5.41 0.15 16.85
N LEU A 231 -4.71 -0.99 16.79
CA LEU A 231 -5.25 -2.25 16.27
C LEU A 231 -6.56 -2.65 16.98
N THR A 232 -6.58 -2.61 18.31
CA THR A 232 -7.77 -2.96 19.10
C THR A 232 -8.93 -2.02 18.78
N ARG A 233 -8.65 -0.72 18.62
CA ARG A 233 -9.68 0.26 18.31
C ARG A 233 -10.23 0.07 16.90
N THR A 234 -9.37 -0.17 15.91
CA THR A 234 -9.78 -0.48 14.54
C THR A 234 -10.65 -1.73 14.48
N GLU A 235 -10.25 -2.83 15.15
CA GLU A 235 -11.06 -4.05 15.24
C GLU A 235 -12.44 -3.81 15.90
N ALA A 236 -12.50 -2.92 16.91
CA ALA A 236 -13.75 -2.53 17.55
C ALA A 236 -14.67 -1.73 16.60
N VAL A 237 -14.12 -0.75 15.86
CA VAL A 237 -14.87 0.04 14.87
C VAL A 237 -15.46 -0.88 13.80
N ILE A 238 -14.66 -1.79 13.25
CA ILE A 238 -15.13 -2.80 12.28
C ILE A 238 -16.29 -3.62 12.85
N THR A 239 -16.12 -4.16 14.06
CA THR A 239 -17.12 -5.04 14.68
C THR A 239 -18.43 -4.31 14.98
N GLU A 240 -18.36 -3.11 15.56
CA GLU A 240 -19.52 -2.30 15.90
C GLU A 240 -20.27 -1.81 14.65
N PHE A 241 -19.53 -1.39 13.63
CA PHE A 241 -20.10 -0.96 12.34
C PHE A 241 -20.82 -2.12 11.65
N SER A 242 -20.12 -3.23 11.39
CA SER A 242 -20.69 -4.36 10.64
C SER A 242 -21.88 -4.97 11.37
N ALA A 243 -21.85 -5.07 12.70
CA ALA A 243 -22.97 -5.60 13.47
C ALA A 243 -24.28 -4.83 13.26
N LYS A 244 -24.21 -3.52 12.97
CA LYS A 244 -25.38 -2.66 12.80
C LYS A 244 -25.76 -2.42 11.34
N TYR A 245 -24.78 -2.25 10.47
CA TYR A 245 -24.99 -1.76 9.10
C TYR A 245 -24.77 -2.82 8.02
N SER A 246 -24.04 -3.89 8.32
CA SER A 246 -23.76 -4.99 7.39
C SER A 246 -23.65 -6.35 8.11
N PRO A 247 -24.70 -6.79 8.83
CA PRO A 247 -24.59 -7.98 9.69
C PRO A 247 -24.35 -9.27 8.90
N ASP A 248 -24.78 -9.32 7.64
CA ASP A 248 -24.66 -10.50 6.78
C ASP A 248 -23.41 -10.46 5.88
N ALA A 249 -23.13 -9.29 5.28
CA ALA A 249 -22.04 -9.14 4.32
C ALA A 249 -20.71 -8.67 4.95
N ASN A 250 -20.75 -8.06 6.14
CA ASN A 250 -19.63 -7.40 6.80
C ASN A 250 -18.92 -6.30 5.99
N LEU A 251 -19.53 -5.83 4.91
CA LEU A 251 -19.01 -4.72 4.10
C LEU A 251 -18.96 -3.43 4.91
N LEU A 252 -17.93 -2.63 4.65
CA LEU A 252 -17.68 -1.33 5.27
C LEU A 252 -17.91 -0.22 4.24
N SER A 253 -18.40 0.95 4.67
CA SER A 253 -18.58 2.10 3.77
C SER A 253 -17.26 2.85 3.56
N ASP A 254 -17.14 3.62 2.48
CA ASP A 254 -15.96 4.44 2.18
C ASP A 254 -15.53 5.32 3.35
N PHE A 255 -16.48 5.94 4.04
CA PHE A 255 -16.18 6.73 5.23
C PHE A 255 -17.09 6.38 6.40
N VAL A 256 -16.52 6.46 7.59
CA VAL A 256 -17.19 6.20 8.87
C VAL A 256 -17.03 7.43 9.74
N VAL A 257 -18.15 7.92 10.26
CA VAL A 257 -18.19 9.00 11.26
C VAL A 257 -18.54 8.44 12.63
N ASN A 258 -18.22 9.20 13.69
CA ASN A 258 -18.33 8.76 15.09
C ASN A 258 -17.43 7.54 15.40
N ALA A 259 -16.28 7.44 14.73
CA ALA A 259 -15.26 6.45 15.00
C ALA A 259 -14.63 6.61 16.40
N ASP A 260 -14.82 7.77 17.05
CA ASP A 260 -14.43 8.08 18.43
C ASP A 260 -15.41 7.52 19.50
N LYS A 261 -16.53 6.93 19.07
CA LYS A 261 -17.62 6.44 19.95
C LYS A 261 -17.85 4.93 19.79
N THR A 262 -18.71 4.36 20.62
CA THR A 262 -19.18 2.96 20.50
C THR A 262 -20.36 2.80 19.52
N SER A 263 -20.52 3.75 18.60
CA SER A 263 -21.61 3.77 17.62
C SER A 263 -21.16 4.36 16.28
N PRO A 264 -20.05 3.85 15.69
CA PRO A 264 -19.61 4.25 14.36
C PRO A 264 -20.74 4.00 13.36
N LYS A 265 -20.85 4.85 12.35
CA LYS A 265 -21.88 4.76 11.31
C LYS A 265 -21.35 5.24 9.97
N PRO A 266 -22.00 4.86 8.86
CA PRO A 266 -21.64 5.40 7.55
C PRO A 266 -21.69 6.94 7.59
N ALA A 267 -20.70 7.58 6.96
CA ALA A 267 -20.77 8.99 6.62
C ALA A 267 -22.06 9.29 5.81
N PRO A 268 -22.54 10.54 5.79
CA PRO A 268 -23.58 10.89 4.81
C PRO A 268 -23.03 10.74 3.37
N PRO A 269 -23.89 10.59 2.35
CA PRO A 269 -23.46 10.71 0.95
C PRO A 269 -22.79 12.06 0.68
N ASP A 270 -21.83 12.10 -0.25
CA ASP A 270 -21.10 13.32 -0.66
C ASP A 270 -20.44 14.05 0.54
N TYR A 271 -19.82 13.29 1.45
CA TYR A 271 -19.20 13.80 2.67
C TYR A 271 -17.78 14.32 2.43
N MET A 272 -16.92 13.49 1.85
CA MET A 272 -15.51 13.76 1.55
C MET A 272 -15.25 13.67 0.04
N GLU A 273 -15.94 12.78 -0.67
CA GLU A 273 -15.72 12.58 -2.10
C GLU A 273 -16.96 12.91 -2.94
N ASN A 274 -16.76 13.07 -4.25
CA ASN A 274 -17.84 13.32 -5.21
C ASN A 274 -18.56 12.02 -5.61
N GLN A 275 -18.89 11.17 -4.62
CA GLN A 275 -19.63 9.93 -4.77
C GLN A 275 -20.38 9.58 -3.47
N PRO A 276 -21.30 8.59 -3.48
CA PRO A 276 -21.93 8.14 -2.26
C PRO A 276 -20.92 7.51 -1.27
N ASP A 277 -20.52 8.26 -0.26
CA ASP A 277 -19.54 7.85 0.77
C ASP A 277 -20.09 6.85 1.80
N ASN A 278 -21.40 6.58 1.74
CA ASN A 278 -22.14 5.76 2.70
C ASN A 278 -22.30 4.30 2.26
N ILE A 279 -21.64 3.90 1.18
CA ILE A 279 -21.62 2.56 0.60
C ILE A 279 -20.17 2.08 0.43
N VAL A 280 -19.96 0.86 -0.08
CA VAL A 280 -18.67 0.50 -0.67
C VAL A 280 -18.53 1.27 -1.97
N GLY A 281 -17.54 2.16 -2.04
CA GLY A 281 -17.09 2.88 -3.22
C GLY A 281 -15.62 2.60 -3.51
N TYR A 282 -14.97 3.48 -4.27
CA TYR A 282 -13.59 3.28 -4.72
C TYR A 282 -12.56 3.25 -3.58
N ASN A 283 -12.91 3.68 -2.36
CA ASN A 283 -12.06 3.44 -1.20
C ASN A 283 -12.21 2.00 -0.68
N SER A 284 -13.41 1.63 -0.26
CA SER A 284 -13.66 0.38 0.48
C SER A 284 -13.57 -0.89 -0.35
N VAL A 285 -13.50 -0.79 -1.68
CA VAL A 285 -13.11 -1.93 -2.54
C VAL A 285 -11.77 -2.55 -2.14
N ARG A 286 -10.87 -1.82 -1.45
CA ARG A 286 -9.61 -2.33 -0.91
C ARG A 286 -9.76 -3.17 0.38
N VAL A 287 -10.87 -3.03 1.12
CA VAL A 287 -11.07 -3.71 2.43
C VAL A 287 -10.90 -5.23 2.34
N PRO A 288 -11.45 -5.95 1.34
CA PRO A 288 -11.25 -7.39 1.21
C PRO A 288 -9.78 -7.81 1.10
N TRP A 289 -8.94 -6.97 0.47
CA TRP A 289 -7.49 -7.22 0.40
C TRP A 289 -6.84 -7.09 1.78
N HIS A 290 -7.11 -6.02 2.52
CA HIS A 290 -6.51 -5.82 3.85
C HIS A 290 -6.98 -6.85 4.88
N MET A 291 -8.29 -7.12 4.94
CA MET A 291 -8.85 -8.14 5.85
C MET A 291 -8.36 -9.54 5.49
N GLY A 292 -8.33 -9.85 4.19
CA GLY A 292 -7.80 -11.13 3.71
C GLY A 292 -6.32 -11.29 4.05
N THR A 293 -5.51 -10.25 3.89
CA THR A 293 -4.07 -10.29 4.19
C THR A 293 -3.81 -10.55 5.67
N ASP A 294 -4.42 -9.80 6.59
CA ASP A 294 -4.27 -10.04 8.04
C ASP A 294 -4.72 -11.45 8.46
N ALA A 295 -5.84 -11.93 7.90
CA ALA A 295 -6.31 -13.28 8.13
C ALA A 295 -5.27 -14.32 7.68
N LEU A 296 -4.72 -14.21 6.47
CA LEU A 296 -3.75 -15.15 5.91
C LEU A 296 -2.43 -15.18 6.70
N VAL A 297 -1.85 -14.01 7.02
CA VAL A 297 -0.49 -13.92 7.57
C VAL A 297 -0.47 -13.97 9.10
N TYR A 298 -1.46 -13.37 9.78
CA TYR A 298 -1.52 -13.32 11.24
C TYR A 298 -2.58 -14.25 11.85
N GLY A 299 -3.60 -14.62 11.10
CA GLY A 299 -4.74 -15.39 11.63
C GLY A 299 -5.66 -14.56 12.50
N GLY A 300 -5.74 -13.24 12.25
CA GLY A 300 -6.59 -12.32 13.02
C GLY A 300 -8.05 -12.74 12.97
N ALA A 301 -8.69 -12.88 14.13
CA ALA A 301 -10.04 -13.43 14.21
C ALA A 301 -11.11 -12.50 13.59
N VAL A 302 -11.01 -11.19 13.85
CA VAL A 302 -11.91 -10.17 13.26
C VAL A 302 -11.75 -10.14 11.75
N ALA A 303 -10.50 -10.01 11.26
CA ALA A 303 -10.17 -10.00 9.84
C ALA A 303 -10.67 -11.27 9.12
N THR A 304 -10.44 -12.45 9.72
CA THR A 304 -10.90 -13.73 9.16
C THR A 304 -12.42 -13.79 9.03
N ASN A 305 -13.16 -13.28 10.02
CA ASN A 305 -14.62 -13.26 9.97
C ASN A 305 -15.15 -12.29 8.92
N VAL A 306 -14.56 -11.10 8.80
CA VAL A 306 -14.92 -10.10 7.78
C VAL A 306 -14.63 -10.64 6.39
N ALA A 307 -13.39 -11.06 6.11
CA ALA A 307 -12.99 -11.58 4.80
C ALA A 307 -13.89 -12.74 4.32
N LYS A 308 -14.28 -13.65 5.24
CA LYS A 308 -15.20 -14.76 4.92
C LYS A 308 -16.56 -14.28 4.46
N LYS A 309 -17.15 -13.31 5.17
CA LYS A 309 -18.49 -12.80 4.87
C LYS A 309 -18.48 -11.91 3.62
N GLU A 310 -17.46 -11.06 3.46
CA GLU A 310 -17.31 -10.24 2.26
C GLU A 310 -17.16 -11.13 1.02
N SER A 311 -16.25 -12.11 1.06
CA SER A 311 -16.08 -13.06 -0.04
C SER A 311 -17.37 -13.81 -0.37
N ALA A 312 -18.13 -14.25 0.64
CA ALA A 312 -19.39 -14.95 0.43
C ALA A 312 -20.47 -14.03 -0.18
N SER A 313 -20.55 -12.79 0.29
CA SER A 313 -21.49 -11.79 -0.21
C SER A 313 -21.22 -11.47 -1.68
N TYR A 314 -19.97 -11.13 -2.02
CA TYR A 314 -19.59 -10.85 -3.40
C TYR A 314 -19.84 -12.05 -4.32
N LYS A 315 -19.45 -13.26 -3.92
CA LYS A 315 -19.69 -14.48 -4.70
C LYS A 315 -21.19 -14.69 -4.97
N SER A 316 -22.03 -14.48 -3.94
CA SER A 316 -23.48 -14.65 -4.05
C SER A 316 -24.10 -13.63 -5.02
N HIS A 317 -23.79 -12.34 -4.86
CA HIS A 317 -24.35 -11.27 -5.69
C HIS A 317 -23.83 -11.31 -7.14
N ALA A 318 -22.59 -11.74 -7.33
CA ALA A 318 -21.98 -11.91 -8.64
C ALA A 318 -22.42 -13.21 -9.34
N GLY A 319 -23.12 -14.12 -8.65
CA GLY A 319 -23.47 -15.44 -9.18
C GLY A 319 -22.24 -16.31 -9.50
N GLY A 320 -21.13 -16.09 -8.79
CA GLY A 320 -19.85 -16.76 -9.02
C GLY A 320 -19.07 -16.28 -10.25
N ASP A 321 -19.41 -15.12 -10.81
CA ASP A 321 -18.71 -14.50 -11.95
C ASP A 321 -17.89 -13.28 -11.49
N PRO A 322 -16.54 -13.33 -11.47
CA PRO A 322 -15.72 -12.19 -11.04
C PRO A 322 -16.01 -10.87 -11.76
N ALA A 323 -16.47 -10.93 -13.01
CA ALA A 323 -16.80 -9.75 -13.81
C ALA A 323 -18.05 -8.99 -13.32
N LYS A 324 -18.79 -9.57 -12.37
CA LYS A 324 -20.02 -9.01 -11.76
C LYS A 324 -19.81 -8.56 -10.32
N ILE A 325 -18.57 -8.23 -9.97
CA ILE A 325 -18.23 -7.50 -8.77
C ILE A 325 -18.02 -6.04 -9.18
N TYR A 326 -18.71 -5.13 -8.52
CA TYR A 326 -18.87 -3.74 -8.94
C TYR A 326 -18.33 -2.77 -7.89
N PRO A 327 -17.70 -1.65 -8.29
CA PRO A 327 -17.05 -0.72 -7.37
C PRO A 327 -18.04 0.01 -6.44
N HIS A 328 -19.30 0.19 -6.86
CA HIS A 328 -20.35 0.79 -6.02
C HIS A 328 -21.35 -0.26 -5.54
N THR A 329 -21.22 -0.65 -4.28
CA THR A 329 -21.98 -1.74 -3.67
C THR A 329 -22.57 -1.31 -2.33
N LYS A 330 -23.88 -1.51 -2.15
CA LYS A 330 -24.53 -1.26 -0.85
C LYS A 330 -23.94 -2.15 0.23
N LEU A 331 -24.12 -1.77 1.49
CA LEU A 331 -23.61 -2.54 2.63
C LEU A 331 -24.26 -3.93 2.79
N ASP A 332 -25.32 -4.27 2.06
CA ASP A 332 -25.87 -5.62 1.98
C ASP A 332 -25.23 -6.49 0.89
N GLY A 333 -24.34 -5.93 0.07
CA GLY A 333 -23.69 -6.60 -1.07
C GLY A 333 -24.36 -6.36 -2.42
N THR A 334 -25.52 -5.69 -2.45
CA THR A 334 -26.22 -5.38 -3.71
C THR A 334 -25.52 -4.25 -4.45
N PRO A 335 -25.11 -4.41 -5.72
CA PRO A 335 -24.58 -3.32 -6.53
C PRO A 335 -25.59 -2.17 -6.65
N THR A 336 -25.14 -0.92 -6.53
CA THR A 336 -26.00 0.25 -6.77
C THR A 336 -26.20 0.50 -8.27
N GLN A 337 -25.19 0.18 -9.06
CA GLN A 337 -25.20 0.23 -10.52
C GLN A 337 -24.32 -0.91 -11.09
N THR A 338 -24.46 -1.19 -12.39
CA THR A 338 -23.78 -2.34 -13.04
C THR A 338 -23.13 -1.96 -14.38
N ASP A 339 -23.14 -0.67 -14.71
CA ASP A 339 -22.52 -0.07 -15.88
C ASP A 339 -21.08 0.39 -15.61
N ASP A 340 -20.72 0.63 -14.36
CA ASP A 340 -19.32 0.84 -13.94
C ASP A 340 -18.64 -0.49 -13.60
N GLN A 341 -17.45 -0.72 -14.15
CA GLN A 341 -16.64 -1.92 -13.90
C GLN A 341 -15.18 -1.51 -13.72
N SER A 342 -14.54 -2.09 -12.70
CA SER A 342 -13.13 -1.85 -12.45
C SER A 342 -12.48 -3.09 -11.84
N GLU A 343 -11.19 -3.27 -12.15
CA GLU A 343 -10.30 -4.30 -11.64
C GLU A 343 -10.19 -4.19 -10.12
N VAL A 344 -10.09 -2.97 -9.61
CA VAL A 344 -9.96 -2.71 -8.17
C VAL A 344 -11.17 -3.16 -7.36
N ALA A 345 -12.34 -3.33 -7.98
CA ALA A 345 -13.51 -3.87 -7.31
C ALA A 345 -13.43 -5.38 -7.08
N ASN A 346 -12.82 -6.11 -8.01
CA ASN A 346 -12.85 -7.58 -8.03
C ASN A 346 -11.53 -8.21 -7.58
N ASP A 347 -10.39 -7.59 -7.85
CA ASP A 347 -9.07 -8.12 -7.49
C ASP A 347 -8.94 -8.36 -5.96
N PRO A 348 -9.30 -7.40 -5.08
CA PRO A 348 -9.17 -7.56 -3.62
C PRO A 348 -9.99 -8.73 -3.06
N VAL A 349 -11.13 -9.05 -3.67
CA VAL A 349 -12.00 -10.16 -3.26
C VAL A 349 -11.26 -11.50 -3.36
N GLY A 350 -10.26 -11.61 -4.25
CA GLY A 350 -9.39 -12.79 -4.37
C GLY A 350 -8.69 -13.16 -3.07
N VAL A 351 -8.19 -12.16 -2.35
CA VAL A 351 -7.48 -12.34 -1.09
C VAL A 351 -8.44 -12.74 0.02
N ALA A 352 -9.64 -12.14 0.07
CA ALA A 352 -10.68 -12.53 1.00
C ALA A 352 -11.16 -13.98 0.75
N ALA A 353 -11.32 -14.39 -0.51
CA ALA A 353 -11.69 -15.75 -0.89
C ALA A 353 -10.64 -16.79 -0.45
N MET A 354 -9.35 -16.45 -0.57
CA MET A 354 -8.28 -17.27 -0.03
C MET A 354 -8.40 -17.45 1.48
N ALA A 355 -8.55 -16.37 2.23
CA ALA A 355 -8.74 -16.42 3.69
C ALA A 355 -9.99 -17.22 4.09
N ALA A 356 -11.03 -17.19 3.25
CA ALA A 356 -12.24 -17.97 3.43
C ALA A 356 -12.05 -19.48 3.21
N GLY A 357 -11.01 -19.88 2.47
CA GLY A 357 -10.76 -21.26 2.09
C GLY A 357 -11.63 -21.75 0.91
N ASP A 358 -12.20 -20.84 0.12
CA ASP A 358 -13.06 -21.17 -1.02
C ASP A 358 -12.21 -21.38 -2.28
N GLN A 359 -11.67 -22.59 -2.44
CA GLN A 359 -10.73 -22.90 -3.54
C GLN A 359 -11.29 -22.56 -4.93
N ALA A 360 -12.54 -22.94 -5.21
CA ALA A 360 -13.13 -22.71 -6.52
C ALA A 360 -13.30 -21.21 -6.82
N TRP A 361 -13.63 -20.41 -5.80
CA TRP A 361 -13.75 -18.97 -5.95
C TRP A 361 -12.41 -18.27 -6.06
N THR A 362 -11.44 -18.67 -5.22
CA THR A 362 -10.04 -18.22 -5.32
C THR A 362 -9.48 -18.47 -6.73
N ASP A 363 -9.69 -19.66 -7.29
CA ASP A 363 -9.21 -20.00 -8.63
C ASP A 363 -9.91 -19.17 -9.72
N ALA A 364 -11.21 -18.91 -9.57
CA ALA A 364 -11.96 -18.07 -10.51
C ALA A 364 -11.41 -16.63 -10.52
N LEU A 365 -11.21 -16.04 -9.34
CA LEU A 365 -10.67 -14.69 -9.17
C LEU A 365 -9.23 -14.59 -9.65
N TRP A 366 -8.36 -15.53 -9.26
CA TRP A 366 -6.97 -15.61 -9.74
C TRP A 366 -6.88 -15.64 -11.27
N ASN A 367 -7.71 -16.45 -11.92
CA ASN A 367 -7.73 -16.54 -13.38
C ASN A 367 -8.32 -15.28 -14.04
N TYR A 368 -9.13 -14.53 -13.32
CA TYR A 368 -9.70 -13.27 -13.80
C TYR A 368 -8.68 -12.14 -13.78
N LEU A 369 -7.85 -12.04 -12.72
CA LEU A 369 -6.75 -11.08 -12.60
C LEU A 369 -5.85 -11.03 -13.86
N ALA A 370 -5.69 -12.17 -14.54
CA ALA A 370 -4.80 -12.29 -15.70
C ALA A 370 -5.41 -11.72 -17.00
N LYS A 371 -6.72 -11.47 -17.01
CA LYS A 371 -7.48 -11.02 -18.19
C LYS A 371 -7.72 -9.53 -18.18
N ASN A 372 -8.09 -9.00 -17.01
CA ASN A 372 -8.25 -7.58 -16.68
C ASN A 372 -8.62 -6.71 -17.89
N PRO A 373 -9.89 -6.84 -18.31
CA PRO A 373 -10.34 -6.37 -19.62
C PRO A 373 -10.75 -4.89 -19.62
N TYR A 374 -10.64 -4.20 -18.49
CA TYR A 374 -11.20 -2.85 -18.31
C TYR A 374 -10.24 -1.75 -18.76
N GLY A 375 -8.93 -2.05 -18.81
CA GLY A 375 -7.92 -1.07 -19.22
C GLY A 375 -7.75 0.02 -18.16
N ASP A 376 -7.89 -0.36 -16.90
CA ASP A 376 -7.76 0.53 -15.76
C ASP A 376 -6.38 1.18 -15.73
N THR A 377 -6.32 2.38 -15.15
CA THR A 377 -5.08 3.14 -15.02
C THR A 377 -4.31 2.70 -13.78
N TYR A 378 -3.59 3.61 -13.12
CA TYR A 378 -2.66 3.23 -12.05
C TYR A 378 -3.35 2.49 -10.90
N TYR A 379 -4.57 2.88 -10.53
CA TYR A 379 -5.20 2.39 -9.30
C TYR A 379 -5.49 0.89 -9.38
N GLY A 380 -6.26 0.46 -10.40
CA GLY A 380 -6.52 -0.96 -10.65
C GLY A 380 -5.25 -1.77 -10.85
N GLU A 381 -4.32 -1.30 -11.69
CA GLU A 381 -3.09 -2.05 -12.00
C GLU A 381 -2.11 -2.17 -10.82
N THR A 382 -2.10 -1.18 -9.91
CA THR A 382 -1.26 -1.18 -8.71
C THR A 382 -1.85 -2.07 -7.62
N VAL A 383 -3.16 -1.98 -7.37
CA VAL A 383 -3.84 -2.87 -6.42
C VAL A 383 -3.74 -4.32 -6.91
N LYS A 384 -3.92 -4.59 -8.20
CA LYS A 384 -3.68 -5.91 -8.81
C LYS A 384 -2.29 -6.44 -8.51
N MET A 385 -1.26 -5.60 -8.60
CA MET A 385 0.11 -6.00 -8.31
C MET A 385 0.27 -6.46 -6.85
N LEU A 386 -0.27 -5.69 -5.90
CA LEU A 386 -0.26 -6.06 -4.47
C LEU A 386 -1.08 -7.33 -4.19
N VAL A 387 -2.26 -7.44 -4.79
CA VAL A 387 -3.12 -8.63 -4.72
C VAL A 387 -2.40 -9.86 -5.27
N TYR A 388 -1.72 -9.76 -6.42
CA TYR A 388 -0.94 -10.87 -6.98
C TYR A 388 0.15 -11.36 -6.02
N VAL A 389 0.86 -10.45 -5.35
CA VAL A 389 1.92 -10.83 -4.39
C VAL A 389 1.33 -11.60 -3.22
N VAL A 390 0.17 -11.18 -2.69
CA VAL A 390 -0.53 -11.93 -1.64
C VAL A 390 -1.05 -13.27 -2.19
N MET A 391 -1.79 -13.25 -3.30
CA MET A 391 -2.44 -14.45 -3.81
C MET A 391 -1.46 -15.54 -4.25
N SER A 392 -0.28 -15.15 -4.72
CA SER A 392 0.76 -16.10 -5.12
C SER A 392 1.45 -16.81 -3.95
N GLY A 393 1.25 -16.34 -2.72
CA GLY A 393 2.00 -16.77 -1.54
C GLY A 393 3.37 -16.11 -1.43
N ASN A 394 3.57 -14.91 -2.00
CA ASN A 394 4.85 -14.21 -1.98
C ASN A 394 4.88 -12.98 -1.06
N TYR A 395 3.75 -12.64 -0.43
CA TYR A 395 3.69 -11.59 0.58
C TYR A 395 4.21 -12.10 1.92
N TRP A 396 5.33 -11.55 2.40
CA TRP A 396 5.89 -11.82 3.72
C TRP A 396 5.71 -10.60 4.64
N THR A 397 5.60 -10.85 5.94
CA THR A 397 5.45 -9.80 6.97
C THR A 397 6.75 -9.60 7.75
N PRO A 398 7.16 -8.35 8.03
CA PRO A 398 8.42 -8.04 8.71
C PRO A 398 8.48 -8.33 10.24
#